data_AF-A0A7C6ZPD9-F1
#
_entry.id   AF-A0A7C6ZPD9-F1
#
_cell.length_a   1.000
_cell.length_b   1.000
_cell.length_c   1.000
_cell.angle_alpha   90.00
_cell.angle_beta   90.00
_cell.angle_gamma   90.00
#
_symmetry.space_group_name_H-M   'P 1'
#
loop_
_entity.id
_entity.type
_entity.pdbx_description
1 polymer ?
#
loop_
_entity_poly.entity_id
_entity_poly.type
_entity_poly.pdbx_seq_one_letter_code
_entity_poly.pdbx_strand_id
1 'polypeptide(L)'
;MVSLPDRLLREIDAMVKRDSINRSELIRQAMLEYIAGRRRLELRRKMREGYLRMARLNRELAEESFAAGQQALLAYESCLVEGDKLDDKKG
;
A
#
# COMPACT_ATOMS: atom_id res chain seq x y z
N MET A 1 4.77 -3.86 35.99
CA MET A 1 3.51 -4.64 36.08
C MET A 1 2.42 -3.76 35.47
N VAL A 2 1.69 -4.24 34.46
CA VAL A 2 0.61 -3.46 33.82
C VAL A 2 -0.70 -3.89 34.45
N SER A 3 -1.51 -2.93 34.90
CA SER A 3 -2.82 -3.21 35.49
C SER A 3 -3.87 -3.33 34.41
N LEU A 4 -4.65 -4.41 34.45
CA LEU A 4 -5.77 -4.66 33.55
C LEU A 4 -7.06 -4.79 34.35
N PRO A 5 -8.23 -4.36 33.81
CA PRO A 5 -9.51 -4.59 34.47
C PRO A 5 -9.78 -6.08 34.67
N ASP A 6 -10.36 -6.46 35.81
CA ASP A 6 -10.65 -7.86 36.17
C ASP A 6 -11.51 -8.58 35.13
N ARG A 7 -12.44 -7.86 34.50
CA ARG A 7 -13.24 -8.41 33.41
C ARG A 7 -12.35 -8.87 32.24
N LEU A 8 -11.41 -8.04 31.81
CA LEU A 8 -10.51 -8.35 30.70
C LEU A 8 -9.55 -9.48 31.06
N LEU A 9 -9.06 -9.52 32.30
CA LEU A 9 -8.25 -10.63 32.81
C LEU A 9 -9.00 -11.98 32.74
N ARG A 10 -10.28 -12.00 33.11
CA ARG A 10 -11.11 -13.22 33.01
C ARG A 10 -11.30 -13.68 31.56
N GLU A 11 -11.49 -12.74 30.62
CA GLU A 11 -11.58 -13.05 29.19
C GLU A 11 -10.26 -13.63 28.66
N ILE A 12 -9.13 -13.01 29.01
CA ILE A 12 -7.77 -13.50 28.69
C ILE A 12 -7.56 -14.91 29.23
N ASP A 13 -7.98 -15.17 30.47
CA ASP A 13 -7.85 -16.49 31.10
C ASP A 13 -8.63 -17.58 30.39
N ALA A 14 -9.83 -17.26 29.92
CA ALA A 14 -10.62 -18.20 29.14
C ALA A 14 -9.93 -18.53 27.80
N MET A 15 -9.34 -17.53 27.14
CA MET A 15 -8.60 -17.73 25.88
C MET A 15 -7.32 -18.54 26.08
N VAL A 16 -6.52 -18.20 27.09
CA VAL A 16 -5.30 -18.93 27.48
C VAL A 16 -5.59 -20.40 27.75
N LYS A 17 -6.69 -20.70 28.47
CA LYS A 17 -7.12 -22.09 28.72
C LYS A 17 -7.54 -22.82 27.45
N ARG A 18 -8.29 -22.16 26.56
CA ARG A 18 -8.79 -22.75 25.31
C ARG A 18 -7.65 -23.03 24.33
N ASP A 19 -6.73 -22.08 24.20
CA ASP A 19 -5.70 -22.09 23.17
C ASP A 19 -4.37 -22.69 23.68
N SER A 20 -4.32 -23.09 24.96
CA SER A 20 -3.16 -23.70 25.63
C SER A 20 -1.87 -22.87 25.55
N ILE A 21 -2.01 -21.54 25.49
CA ILE A 21 -0.92 -20.54 25.47
C ILE A 21 -0.86 -19.79 26.79
N ASN A 22 0.30 -19.21 27.16
CA ASN A 22 0.39 -18.44 28.40
C ASN A 22 -0.09 -16.98 28.23
N ARG A 23 -0.51 -16.35 29.33
CA ARG A 23 -0.99 -14.95 29.35
C ARG A 23 0.02 -13.98 28.73
N SER A 24 1.31 -14.13 29.04
CA SER A 24 2.38 -13.23 28.57
C SER A 24 2.57 -13.33 27.06
N GLU A 25 2.40 -14.51 26.48
CA GLU A 25 2.46 -14.75 25.05
C GLU A 25 1.28 -14.10 24.33
N LEU A 26 0.06 -14.32 24.81
CA LEU A 26 -1.14 -13.67 24.26
C LEU A 26 -1.02 -12.14 24.30
N ILE A 27 -0.62 -11.58 25.44
CA ILE A 27 -0.44 -10.13 25.61
C ILE A 27 0.63 -9.61 24.64
N ARG A 28 1.75 -10.33 24.49
CA ARG A 28 2.83 -9.93 23.58
C ARG A 28 2.36 -9.92 22.13
N GLN A 29 1.64 -10.96 21.69
CA GLN A 29 1.08 -11.05 20.35
C GLN A 29 0.09 -9.91 20.08
N ALA A 30 -0.86 -9.69 20.98
CA ALA A 30 -1.84 -8.61 20.86
C ALA A 30 -1.18 -7.23 20.77
N MET A 31 -0.14 -6.99 21.58
CA MET A 31 0.61 -5.74 21.55
C MET A 31 1.41 -5.56 20.26
N LEU A 32 2.03 -6.62 19.74
CA LEU A 32 2.75 -6.58 18.46
C LEU A 32 1.80 -6.23 17.31
N GLU A 33 0.65 -6.89 17.25
CA GLU A 33 -0.39 -6.62 16.25
C GLU A 33 -0.93 -5.19 16.36
N TYR A 34 -1.22 -4.72 17.57
CA TYR A 34 -1.68 -3.35 17.80
C TYR A 34 -0.66 -2.31 17.31
N ILE A 35 0.62 -2.49 17.66
CA ILE A 35 1.69 -1.58 17.24
C ILE A 35 1.85 -1.60 15.72
N ALA A 36 1.84 -2.78 15.09
CA ALA A 36 1.94 -2.91 13.64
C ALA A 36 0.75 -2.24 12.93
N GLY A 37 -0.47 -2.43 13.44
CA GLY A 37 -1.68 -1.78 12.95
C GLY A 37 -1.62 -0.26 13.04
N ARG A 38 -1.15 0.28 14.18
CA ARG A 38 -0.96 1.73 14.38
C ARG A 38 0.05 2.30 13.39
N ARG A 39 1.19 1.63 13.18
CA ARG A 39 2.20 2.04 12.19
C ARG A 39 1.64 2.06 10.78
N ARG A 40 0.86 1.04 10.38
CA ARG A 40 0.22 0.98 9.05
C ARG A 40 -0.78 2.12 8.85
N LEU A 41 -1.58 2.44 9.87
CA LEU A 41 -2.54 3.55 9.81
C LEU A 41 -1.81 4.89 9.67
N GLU A 42 -0.75 5.10 10.45
CA GLU A 42 0.05 6.32 10.40
C GLU A 42 0.73 6.50 9.04
N LEU A 43 1.30 5.44 8.48
CA LEU A 43 1.89 5.46 7.13
C LEU A 43 0.85 5.88 6.09
N ARG A 44 -0.34 5.26 6.10
CA ARG A 44 -1.43 5.62 5.18
C ARG A 44 -1.89 7.08 5.35
N ARG A 45 -1.92 7.59 6.58
CA ARG A 45 -2.23 8.99 6.86
C ARG A 45 -1.16 9.90 6.24
N LYS A 46 0.12 9.65 6.53
CA LYS A 46 1.25 10.43 6.00
C LYS A 46 1.30 10.41 4.47
N MET A 47 1.04 9.26 3.85
CA MET A 47 0.96 9.14 2.38
C MET A 47 -0.15 10.02 1.82
N ARG A 48 -1.38 9.92 2.35
CA ARG A 48 -2.50 10.77 1.90
C ARG A 48 -2.19 12.25 2.02
N GLU A 49 -1.64 12.66 3.16
CA GLU A 49 -1.26 14.06 3.37
C GLU A 49 -0.15 14.50 2.39
N GLY A 50 0.83 13.63 2.12
CA GLY A 50 1.86 13.89 1.11
C GLY A 50 1.28 14.07 -0.30
N TYR A 51 0.39 13.17 -0.72
CA TYR A 51 -0.28 13.27 -2.02
C TYR A 51 -1.15 14.53 -2.12
N LEU A 52 -1.90 14.89 -1.08
CA LEU A 52 -2.69 16.12 -1.07
C LEU A 52 -1.81 17.37 -1.14
N ARG A 53 -0.69 17.40 -0.39
CA ARG A 53 0.27 18.52 -0.46
C ARG A 53 0.88 18.68 -1.85
N MET A 54 1.19 17.56 -2.51
CA MET A 54 1.82 17.56 -3.83
C MET A 54 0.81 17.58 -5.00
N ALA A 55 -0.50 17.55 -4.72
CA ALA A 55 -1.52 17.36 -5.74
C ALA A 55 -1.44 18.39 -6.87
N ARG A 56 -1.22 19.66 -6.53
CA ARG A 56 -1.08 20.75 -7.50
C ARG A 56 0.17 20.58 -8.37
N LEU A 57 1.33 20.42 -7.75
CA LEU A 57 2.60 20.26 -8.48
C LEU A 57 2.58 19.01 -9.38
N ASN A 58 2.11 17.88 -8.84
CA ASN A 58 2.00 16.63 -9.60
C ASN A 58 1.07 16.78 -10.80
N ARG A 59 0.00 17.58 -10.66
CA ARG A 59 -0.90 17.89 -11.77
C ARG A 59 -0.22 18.75 -12.83
N GLU A 60 0.43 19.84 -12.43
CA GLU A 60 1.14 20.74 -13.35
C GLU A 60 2.20 19.98 -14.16
N LEU A 61 3.02 19.15 -13.51
CA LEU A 61 4.03 18.32 -14.19
C LEU A 61 3.42 17.28 -15.15
N ALA A 62 2.28 16.68 -14.77
CA ALA A 62 1.58 15.73 -15.61
C ALA A 62 1.00 16.41 -16.86
N GLU A 63 0.42 17.60 -16.70
CA GLU A 63 -0.12 18.40 -17.81
C GLU A 63 1.00 18.87 -18.75
N GLU A 64 2.14 19.33 -18.22
CA GLU A 64 3.30 19.75 -19.02
C GLU A 64 3.88 18.58 -19.86
N SER A 65 3.97 17.40 -19.27
CA SER A 65 4.59 16.23 -19.93
C SER A 65 3.63 15.49 -20.89
N PHE A 66 2.33 15.81 -20.85
CA PHE A 66 1.29 15.04 -21.55
C PHE A 66 1.49 15.04 -23.08
N ALA A 67 1.70 16.21 -23.66
CA ALA A 67 1.84 16.35 -25.12
C ALA A 67 3.07 15.60 -25.66
N ALA A 68 4.20 15.71 -24.97
CA ALA A 68 5.42 14.99 -25.32
C ALA A 68 5.23 13.47 -25.22
N GLY A 69 4.56 13.00 -24.17
CA GLY A 69 4.20 11.59 -24.02
C GLY A 69 3.32 11.07 -25.16
N GLN A 70 2.32 11.86 -25.58
CA GLN A 70 1.44 11.51 -26.69
C GLN A 70 2.21 11.44 -28.02
N GLN A 71 3.10 12.39 -28.29
CA GLN A 71 3.92 12.37 -29.51
C GLN A 71 4.85 11.15 -29.55
N ALA A 72 5.48 10.82 -28.43
CA ALA A 72 6.33 9.64 -28.32
C ALA A 72 5.55 8.34 -28.56
N LEU A 73 4.33 8.24 -28.03
CA LEU A 73 3.45 7.10 -28.27
C LEU A 73 3.07 6.97 -29.75
N LEU A 74 2.65 8.06 -30.39
CA LEU A 74 2.28 8.06 -31.81
C LEU A 74 3.46 7.67 -32.71
N ALA A 75 4.67 8.15 -32.39
CA ALA A 75 5.87 7.77 -33.11
C ALA A 75 6.16 6.27 -32.97
N TYR A 76 6.05 5.74 -31.74
CA TYR A 76 6.22 4.31 -31.47
C TYR A 76 5.21 3.46 -32.25
N GLU A 77 3.93 3.82 -32.21
CA GLU A 77 2.86 3.11 -32.93
C GLU A 77 3.08 3.16 -34.45
N SER A 78 3.51 4.29 -34.99
CA SER A 78 3.82 4.43 -36.42
C SER A 78 4.96 3.50 -36.85
N CYS A 79 6.04 3.44 -36.06
CA CYS A 79 7.15 2.54 -36.35
C CYS A 79 6.75 1.06 -36.28
N LEU A 80 5.84 0.69 -35.37
CA LEU A 80 5.35 -0.68 -35.26
C LEU A 80 4.54 -1.08 -36.51
N VAL A 81 3.62 -0.21 -36.94
CA VAL A 81 2.83 -0.41 -38.16
C VAL A 81 3.70 -0.50 -39.42
N GLU A 82 4.80 0.26 -39.47
CA GLU A 82 5.75 0.19 -40.58
C GLU A 82 6.57 -1.11 -40.57
N GLY A 83 6.94 -1.61 -39.40
CA GLY A 83 7.59 -2.91 -39.22
C GLY A 83 6.72 -4.07 -39.70
N ASP A 84 5.46 -4.12 -39.28
CA ASP A 84 4.51 -5.17 -39.66
C ASP A 84 4.29 -5.22 -41.19
N LYS A 85 4.23 -4.05 -41.85
CA LYS A 85 4.11 -3.95 -43.31
C LYS A 85 5.35 -4.43 -44.07
N LEU A 86 6.52 -4.41 -43.46
CA LEU A 86 7.76 -4.92 -44.07
C LEU A 86 7.84 -6.45 -43.97
N ASP A 87 7.21 -7.03 -42.96
CA ASP A 87 7.14 -8.49 -42.77
C ASP A 87 6.06 -9.12 -43.68
N ASP A 88 4.93 -8.44 -43.90
CA ASP A 88 3.89 -8.89 -44.84
C ASP A 88 4.33 -8.86 -46.32
N LYS A 89 5.35 -8.06 -46.69
CA LYS A 89 5.88 -7.98 -48.06
C LYS A 89 6.95 -9.04 -48.39
N LYS A 90 7.31 -9.90 -47.43
CA LYS A 90 8.32 -10.95 -47.60
C LYS A 90 7.74 -12.36 -47.74
N GLY A 91 6.41 -12.50 -47.76
CA GLY A 91 5.70 -13.73 -48.14
C GLY A 91 5.14 -13.65 -49.56
#